data_AF-A0A534KAB0-F1
#
_entry.id   AF-A0A534KAB0-F1
#
_cell.length_a   1.000
_cell.length_b   1.000
_cell.length_c   1.000
_cell.angle_alpha   90.00
_cell.angle_beta   90.00
_cell.angle_gamma   90.00
#
_symmetry.space_group_name_H-M   'P 1'
#
loop_
_entity.id
_entity.type
_entity.pdbx_description
1 polymer ?
#
loop_
_entity_poly.entity_id
_entity_poly.type
_entity_poly.pdbx_seq_one_letter_code
_entity_poly.pdbx_strand_id
1 'polypeptide(L)'
;TGPNTLQIRRAGGLEDFSFTDAIIATGGRPSDLPSFRFDGLMVISTKEALELERTPPNLAIIGGGVSGLEIGTFYAKLGSRVVVTEIMEQLLPGTDPDAVRIVTRNLQKLGMEIHVKSQARGWREDKGQTIVDIVTPEGLIARRADIVLVTVGRRPNTDELHAEKAGVQFGPRGHIQVDRQLRTSNPHVFAVGDVVGPPFLAHKATKEGLVAAEVIAGHPVELDVHAMPAAIFTDPEIATVGLQESEAAAQGRKIRVGKVPFAAIGRALTTGEYDGFVKLIADADTKILLGATIVGPDASDLISELTLALEMGASVTDIALTVHPHPTLPEAIMETAEAALGQAIHVLNR
;
A
#
# COMPACT_ATOMS: atom_id res chain seq x y z
N THR A 1 33.88 9.98 7.79
CA THR A 1 35.35 10.12 7.96
C THR A 1 35.96 8.93 8.72
N GLY A 2 35.26 7.78 8.77
CA GLY A 2 35.58 6.55 9.51
C GLY A 2 34.28 5.74 9.70
N PRO A 3 34.35 4.47 10.17
CA PRO A 3 33.19 3.57 10.23
C PRO A 3 32.08 4.01 11.19
N ASN A 4 32.41 4.77 12.24
CA ASN A 4 31.47 5.23 13.28
C ASN A 4 31.43 6.76 13.36
N THR A 5 31.50 7.42 12.21
CA THR A 5 31.47 8.88 12.09
C THR A 5 30.48 9.31 11.04
N LEU A 6 29.82 10.44 11.28
CA LEU A 6 28.94 11.09 10.32
C LEU A 6 29.36 12.55 10.14
N GLN A 7 29.20 13.08 8.93
CA GLN A 7 29.49 14.47 8.63
C GLN A 7 28.18 15.18 8.28
N ILE A 8 27.90 16.28 8.97
CA ILE A 8 26.70 17.09 8.75
C ILE A 8 27.09 18.37 8.02
N ARG A 9 26.45 18.63 6.89
CA ARG A 9 26.54 19.92 6.20
C ARG A 9 25.52 20.90 6.80
N ARG A 10 26.01 22.01 7.34
CA ARG A 10 25.21 23.13 7.84
C ARG A 10 25.55 24.40 7.05
N ALA A 11 24.76 25.46 7.23
CA ALA A 11 25.00 26.75 6.58
C ALA A 11 26.43 27.32 6.80
N GLY A 12 27.06 26.98 7.94
CA GLY A 12 28.42 27.42 8.29
C GLY A 12 29.56 26.49 7.85
N GLY A 13 29.28 25.34 7.20
CA GLY A 13 30.31 24.39 6.77
C GLY A 13 29.99 22.93 7.08
N LEU A 14 31.04 22.10 7.10
CA LEU A 14 30.96 20.68 7.42
C LEU A 14 31.42 20.46 8.87
N GLU A 15 30.63 19.70 9.64
CA GLU A 15 30.95 19.30 11.01
C GLU A 15 30.98 17.77 11.10
N ASP A 16 31.99 17.23 11.76
CA ASP A 16 32.16 15.79 11.98
C ASP A 16 31.66 15.40 13.38
N PHE A 17 30.90 14.30 13.45
CA PHE A 17 30.39 13.71 14.68
C PHE A 17 30.79 12.23 14.75
N SER A 18 31.06 11.74 15.96
CA SER A 18 31.18 10.31 16.24
C SER A 18 29.90 9.79 16.89
N PHE A 19 29.61 8.51 16.68
CA PHE A 19 28.49 7.83 17.31
C PHE A 19 28.92 6.48 17.89
N THR A 20 28.21 6.03 18.93
CA THR A 20 28.33 4.62 19.36
C THR A 20 27.53 3.75 18.41
N ASP A 21 26.25 4.08 18.22
CA ASP A 21 25.34 3.45 17.26
C ASP A 21 24.55 4.50 16.48
N ALA A 22 24.11 4.15 15.27
CA ALA A 22 23.30 5.01 14.41
C ALA A 22 22.16 4.22 13.74
N ILE A 23 21.02 4.88 13.54
CA ILE A 23 19.88 4.34 12.77
C ILE A 23 19.70 5.19 11.52
N ILE A 24 19.82 4.57 10.33
CA ILE A 24 19.53 5.19 9.05
C ILE A 24 18.03 5.07 8.77
N ALA A 25 17.33 6.21 8.79
CA ALA A 25 15.89 6.30 8.52
C ALA A 25 15.58 7.35 7.44
N THR A 26 16.38 7.40 6.38
CA THR A 26 16.29 8.44 5.32
C THR A 26 15.06 8.30 4.42
N GLY A 27 14.30 7.20 4.55
CA GLY A 27 13.06 6.96 3.82
C GLY A 27 13.26 6.74 2.32
N GLY A 28 12.22 7.05 1.55
CA GLY A 28 12.22 6.97 0.09
C GLY A 28 11.57 8.19 -0.55
N ARG A 29 11.79 8.35 -1.85
CA ARG A 29 11.20 9.43 -2.68
C ARG A 29 10.53 8.86 -3.92
N PRO A 30 9.52 9.55 -4.49
CA PRO A 30 8.92 9.16 -5.76
C PRO A 30 9.96 8.99 -6.87
N SER A 31 9.68 8.05 -7.78
CA SER A 31 10.44 7.85 -9.01
C SER A 31 9.64 8.37 -10.20
N ASP A 32 10.33 8.98 -11.13
CA ASP A 32 9.78 9.45 -12.41
C ASP A 32 10.10 8.45 -13.54
N LEU A 33 9.58 8.76 -14.74
CA LEU A 33 9.94 8.06 -15.97
C LEU A 33 10.78 8.97 -16.87
N PRO A 34 11.66 8.44 -17.72
CA PRO A 34 12.39 9.25 -18.70
C PRO A 34 11.48 10.13 -19.57
N SER A 35 10.31 9.64 -19.99
CA SER A 35 9.33 10.39 -20.77
C SER A 35 8.46 11.36 -19.95
N PHE A 36 8.55 11.30 -18.62
CA PHE A 36 7.74 12.08 -17.68
C PHE A 36 8.60 12.48 -16.47
N ARG A 37 9.67 13.23 -16.74
CA ARG A 37 10.53 13.79 -15.70
C ARG A 37 9.76 14.84 -14.91
N PHE A 38 9.93 14.84 -13.60
CA PHE A 38 9.29 15.85 -12.76
C PHE A 38 9.83 17.24 -13.09
N ASP A 39 8.93 18.17 -13.38
CA ASP A 39 9.22 19.60 -13.52
C ASP A 39 8.64 20.44 -12.38
N GLY A 40 7.81 19.83 -11.52
CA GLY A 40 7.17 20.47 -10.38
C GLY A 40 6.04 21.43 -10.76
N LEU A 41 5.66 21.50 -12.03
CA LEU A 41 4.65 22.41 -12.57
C LEU A 41 3.54 21.64 -13.29
N MET A 42 3.91 20.87 -14.31
CA MET A 42 2.98 20.13 -15.18
C MET A 42 3.12 18.63 -14.96
N VAL A 43 4.34 18.11 -14.98
CA VAL A 43 4.65 16.72 -14.63
C VAL A 43 5.11 16.68 -13.18
N ILE A 44 4.28 16.11 -12.33
CA ILE A 44 4.43 16.24 -10.87
C ILE A 44 4.44 14.88 -10.16
N SER A 45 4.98 14.91 -8.95
CA SER A 45 4.93 13.77 -8.02
C SER A 45 3.71 13.89 -7.09
N THR A 46 3.56 12.92 -6.19
CA THR A 46 2.53 12.97 -5.14
C THR A 46 2.67 14.17 -4.22
N LYS A 47 3.88 14.74 -4.07
CA LYS A 47 4.11 15.90 -3.22
C LYS A 47 3.39 17.12 -3.77
N GLU A 48 3.73 17.53 -4.99
CA GLU A 48 3.15 18.72 -5.58
C GLU A 48 1.65 18.53 -5.84
N ALA A 49 1.20 17.30 -6.09
CA ALA A 49 -0.21 16.97 -6.23
C ALA A 49 -1.03 17.20 -4.93
N LEU A 50 -0.40 17.27 -3.76
CA LEU A 50 -1.08 17.65 -2.51
C LEU A 50 -0.97 19.15 -2.22
N GLU A 51 -0.12 19.87 -2.96
CA GLU A 51 0.19 21.29 -2.78
C GLU A 51 -0.47 22.18 -3.86
N LEU A 52 -1.21 21.61 -4.82
CA LEU A 52 -1.88 22.37 -5.88
C LEU A 52 -2.91 23.35 -5.29
N GLU A 53 -2.76 24.64 -5.63
CA GLU A 53 -3.68 25.69 -5.19
C GLU A 53 -5.07 25.60 -5.83
N ARG A 54 -5.20 24.88 -6.94
CA ARG A 54 -6.43 24.75 -7.71
C ARG A 54 -6.62 23.33 -8.20
N THR A 55 -7.87 22.90 -8.25
CA THR A 55 -8.27 21.63 -8.85
C THR A 55 -7.98 21.64 -10.36
N PRO A 56 -7.13 20.74 -10.89
CA PRO A 56 -6.83 20.70 -12.31
C PRO A 56 -8.05 20.18 -13.09
N PRO A 57 -8.48 20.84 -14.19
CA PRO A 57 -9.63 20.37 -14.94
C PRO A 57 -9.44 18.97 -15.56
N ASN A 58 -8.23 18.66 -16.04
CA ASN A 58 -7.86 17.35 -16.56
C ASN A 58 -6.58 16.85 -15.87
N LEU A 59 -6.66 15.71 -15.19
CA LEU A 59 -5.57 15.07 -14.49
C LEU A 59 -5.26 13.72 -15.16
N ALA A 60 -4.05 13.57 -15.70
CA ALA A 60 -3.56 12.29 -16.18
C ALA A 60 -2.69 11.64 -15.10
N ILE A 61 -2.94 10.37 -14.80
CA ILE A 61 -2.21 9.60 -13.81
C ILE A 61 -1.49 8.45 -14.51
N ILE A 62 -0.18 8.38 -14.30
CA ILE A 62 0.69 7.34 -14.84
C ILE A 62 1.10 6.43 -13.67
N GLY A 63 0.58 5.21 -13.67
CA GLY A 63 0.64 4.27 -12.55
C GLY A 63 -0.71 4.15 -11.85
N GLY A 64 -1.29 2.95 -11.86
CA GLY A 64 -2.55 2.59 -11.20
C GLY A 64 -2.35 2.02 -9.79
N GLY A 65 -1.29 2.43 -9.10
CA GLY A 65 -0.98 2.03 -7.73
C GLY A 65 -1.70 2.87 -6.67
N VAL A 66 -1.45 2.56 -5.40
CA VAL A 66 -2.10 3.16 -4.21
C VAL A 66 -2.20 4.69 -4.29
N SER A 67 -1.05 5.38 -4.34
CA SER A 67 -1.03 6.85 -4.33
C SER A 67 -1.72 7.49 -5.54
N GLY A 68 -1.64 6.84 -6.71
CA GLY A 68 -2.31 7.32 -7.93
C GLY A 68 -3.83 7.25 -7.78
N LEU A 69 -4.36 6.18 -7.21
CA LEU A 69 -5.80 6.02 -7.02
C LEU A 69 -6.35 6.85 -5.87
N GLU A 70 -5.64 7.00 -4.76
CA GLU A 70 -6.07 7.85 -3.65
C GLU A 70 -6.18 9.32 -4.10
N ILE A 71 -5.10 9.85 -4.67
CA ILE A 71 -5.06 11.24 -5.16
C ILE A 71 -6.02 11.41 -6.36
N GLY A 72 -6.10 10.43 -7.24
CA GLY A 72 -7.04 10.44 -8.37
C GLY A 72 -8.50 10.46 -7.92
N THR A 73 -8.86 9.67 -6.91
CA THR A 73 -10.21 9.65 -6.32
C THR A 73 -10.53 11.00 -5.70
N PHE A 74 -9.58 11.57 -4.94
CA PHE A 74 -9.72 12.92 -4.36
C PHE A 74 -10.03 13.97 -5.43
N TYR A 75 -9.24 14.02 -6.50
CA TYR A 75 -9.43 15.00 -7.56
C TYR A 75 -10.70 14.75 -8.40
N ALA A 76 -11.05 13.50 -8.65
CA ALA A 76 -12.29 13.15 -9.33
C ALA A 76 -13.52 13.63 -8.53
N LYS A 77 -13.51 13.47 -7.20
CA LYS A 77 -14.56 14.01 -6.31
C LYS A 77 -14.62 15.54 -6.29
N LEU A 78 -13.49 16.22 -6.51
CA LEU A 78 -13.45 17.68 -6.68
C LEU A 78 -13.86 18.15 -8.10
N GLY A 79 -14.11 17.23 -9.03
CA GLY A 79 -14.62 17.51 -10.37
C GLY A 79 -13.56 17.48 -11.49
N SER A 80 -12.33 17.05 -11.21
CA SER A 80 -11.33 16.79 -12.25
C SER A 80 -11.78 15.65 -13.16
N ARG A 81 -11.51 15.76 -14.46
CA ARG A 81 -11.53 14.59 -15.36
C ARG A 81 -10.23 13.83 -15.17
N VAL A 82 -10.31 12.64 -14.59
CA VAL A 82 -9.13 11.84 -14.28
C VAL A 82 -9.00 10.69 -15.26
N VAL A 83 -7.81 10.55 -15.86
CA VAL A 83 -7.43 9.41 -16.69
C VAL A 83 -6.31 8.66 -16.01
N VAL A 84 -6.48 7.37 -15.74
CA VAL A 84 -5.46 6.50 -15.14
C VAL A 84 -4.91 5.54 -16.20
N THR A 85 -3.59 5.48 -16.32
CA THR A 85 -2.89 4.53 -17.19
C THR A 85 -2.03 3.58 -16.35
N GLU A 86 -2.25 2.28 -16.51
CA GLU A 86 -1.55 1.20 -15.82
C GLU A 86 -1.07 0.16 -16.83
N ILE A 87 0.20 -0.23 -16.75
CA ILE A 87 0.81 -1.21 -17.66
C ILE A 87 0.40 -2.64 -17.31
N MET A 88 0.10 -2.89 -16.03
CA MET A 88 -0.33 -4.19 -15.52
C MET A 88 -1.78 -4.51 -15.92
N GLU A 89 -2.19 -5.76 -15.69
CA GLU A 89 -3.52 -6.25 -16.09
C GLU A 89 -4.67 -5.66 -15.28
N GLN A 90 -4.37 -5.14 -14.09
CA GLN A 90 -5.33 -4.55 -13.16
C GLN A 90 -4.72 -3.35 -12.46
N LEU A 91 -5.59 -2.48 -11.94
CA LEU A 91 -5.23 -1.51 -10.92
C LEU A 91 -4.78 -2.20 -9.63
N LEU A 92 -4.04 -1.48 -8.79
CA LEU A 92 -3.52 -1.98 -7.51
C LEU A 92 -2.87 -3.37 -7.66
N PRO A 93 -1.84 -3.50 -8.52
CA PRO A 93 -1.20 -4.78 -8.78
C PRO A 93 -0.70 -5.43 -7.48
N GLY A 94 -0.97 -6.72 -7.33
CA GLY A 94 -0.67 -7.47 -6.11
C GLY A 94 -1.77 -7.41 -5.03
N THR A 95 -2.86 -6.68 -5.26
CA THR A 95 -4.05 -6.69 -4.38
C THR A 95 -5.06 -7.71 -4.89
N ASP A 96 -5.86 -8.27 -3.97
CA ASP A 96 -6.95 -9.20 -4.27
C ASP A 96 -7.82 -8.70 -5.45
N PRO A 97 -7.87 -9.43 -6.58
CA PRO A 97 -8.65 -9.03 -7.75
C PRO A 97 -10.13 -8.79 -7.44
N ASP A 98 -10.68 -9.50 -6.46
CA ASP A 98 -12.08 -9.32 -6.06
C ASP A 98 -12.31 -7.92 -5.48
N ALA A 99 -11.37 -7.42 -4.66
CA ALA A 99 -11.43 -6.10 -4.07
C ALA A 99 -11.17 -5.00 -5.11
N VAL A 100 -10.17 -5.21 -5.98
CA VAL A 100 -9.86 -4.29 -7.08
C VAL A 100 -11.04 -4.08 -8.03
N ARG A 101 -11.84 -5.11 -8.29
CA ARG A 101 -13.06 -4.97 -9.11
C ARG A 101 -14.12 -4.07 -8.49
N ILE A 102 -14.25 -4.04 -7.16
CA ILE A 102 -15.19 -3.14 -6.47
C ILE A 102 -14.72 -1.70 -6.61
N VAL A 103 -13.45 -1.43 -6.28
CA VAL A 103 -12.87 -0.09 -6.40
C VAL A 103 -12.90 0.40 -7.85
N THR A 104 -12.45 -0.40 -8.81
CA THR A 104 -12.44 -0.03 -10.25
C THR A 104 -13.83 0.38 -10.73
N ARG A 105 -14.87 -0.37 -10.35
CA ARG A 105 -16.25 -0.05 -10.70
C ARG A 105 -16.68 1.29 -10.10
N ASN A 106 -16.32 1.57 -8.85
CA ASN A 106 -16.68 2.82 -8.18
C ASN A 106 -15.91 4.02 -8.75
N LEU A 107 -14.63 3.87 -9.09
CA LEU A 107 -13.86 4.89 -9.81
C LEU A 107 -14.48 5.20 -11.18
N GLN A 108 -14.95 4.19 -11.93
CA GLN A 108 -15.66 4.39 -13.20
C GLN A 108 -17.01 5.09 -13.02
N LYS A 109 -17.79 4.73 -11.99
CA LYS A 109 -19.04 5.44 -11.65
C LYS A 109 -18.78 6.91 -11.30
N LEU A 110 -17.63 7.21 -10.69
CA LEU A 110 -17.18 8.57 -10.39
C LEU A 110 -16.73 9.34 -11.66
N GLY A 111 -16.68 8.68 -12.82
CA GLY A 111 -16.34 9.29 -14.11
C GLY A 111 -14.85 9.22 -14.46
N MET A 112 -14.06 8.44 -13.73
CA MET A 112 -12.65 8.23 -14.06
C MET A 112 -12.50 7.31 -15.28
N GLU A 113 -11.63 7.68 -16.19
CA GLU A 113 -11.24 6.87 -17.34
C GLU A 113 -10.04 5.99 -16.95
N ILE A 114 -10.13 4.68 -17.16
CA ILE A 114 -9.13 3.72 -16.68
C ILE A 114 -8.64 2.87 -17.85
N HIS A 115 -7.32 2.89 -18.07
CA HIS A 115 -6.62 2.12 -19.10
C HIS A 115 -5.60 1.20 -18.45
N VAL A 116 -5.96 -0.07 -18.28
CA VAL A 116 -5.02 -1.14 -17.89
C VAL A 116 -4.35 -1.73 -19.12
N LYS A 117 -3.28 -2.53 -18.95
CA LYS A 117 -2.48 -3.06 -20.07
C LYS A 117 -2.03 -1.97 -21.05
N SER A 118 -1.84 -0.75 -20.55
CA SER A 118 -1.66 0.45 -21.35
C SER A 118 -0.45 1.24 -20.88
N GLN A 119 0.24 1.87 -21.83
CA GLN A 119 1.49 2.58 -21.55
C GLN A 119 1.41 4.02 -22.04
N ALA A 120 1.61 4.98 -21.13
CA ALA A 120 1.84 6.37 -21.50
C ALA A 120 3.25 6.48 -22.12
N ARG A 121 3.33 6.89 -23.39
CA ARG A 121 4.62 6.97 -24.13
C ARG A 121 5.36 8.28 -23.89
N GLY A 122 4.61 9.36 -23.71
CA GLY A 122 5.11 10.71 -23.55
C GLY A 122 3.97 11.70 -23.66
N TRP A 123 4.33 12.97 -23.70
CA TRP A 123 3.40 14.07 -23.88
C TRP A 123 3.95 15.08 -24.89
N ARG A 124 3.06 15.86 -25.48
CA ARG A 124 3.39 16.95 -26.40
C ARG A 124 2.44 18.11 -26.20
N GLU A 125 2.86 19.29 -26.64
CA GLU A 125 1.95 20.41 -26.81
C GLU A 125 1.27 20.34 -28.18
N ASP A 126 -0.04 20.51 -28.21
CA ASP A 126 -0.84 20.69 -29.42
C ASP A 126 -1.79 21.86 -29.22
N LYS A 127 -1.62 22.92 -30.03
CA LYS A 127 -2.43 24.17 -29.98
C LYS A 127 -2.54 24.77 -28.56
N GLY A 128 -1.45 24.74 -27.80
CA GLY A 128 -1.39 25.26 -26.43
C GLY A 128 -2.07 24.38 -25.38
N GLN A 129 -2.34 23.11 -25.70
CA GLN A 129 -2.83 22.11 -24.76
C GLN A 129 -1.82 20.98 -24.64
N THR A 130 -1.60 20.49 -23.43
CA THR A 130 -0.76 19.30 -23.25
C THR A 130 -1.58 18.04 -23.50
N ILE A 131 -1.03 17.17 -24.35
CA ILE A 131 -1.62 15.91 -24.77
C ILE A 131 -0.70 14.77 -24.36
N VAL A 132 -1.23 13.80 -23.62
CA VAL A 132 -0.57 12.55 -23.25
C VAL A 132 -0.95 11.47 -24.26
N ASP A 133 0.06 10.82 -24.83
CA ASP A 133 -0.11 9.67 -25.72
C ASP A 133 -0.09 8.37 -24.92
N ILE A 134 -1.17 7.60 -25.05
CA ILE A 134 -1.34 6.32 -24.36
C ILE A 134 -1.52 5.24 -25.42
N VAL A 135 -0.69 4.21 -25.36
CA VAL A 135 -0.88 2.98 -26.14
C VAL A 135 -1.71 2.02 -25.32
N THR A 136 -2.90 1.70 -25.82
CA THR A 136 -3.81 0.69 -25.26
C THR A 136 -3.78 -0.57 -26.13
N PRO A 137 -4.40 -1.68 -25.68
CA PRO A 137 -4.59 -2.87 -26.51
C PRO A 137 -5.33 -2.59 -27.83
N GLU A 138 -6.18 -1.56 -27.87
CA GLU A 138 -7.00 -1.16 -29.02
C GLU A 138 -6.28 -0.17 -29.95
N GLY A 139 -5.17 0.43 -29.51
CA GLY A 139 -4.35 1.34 -30.32
C GLY A 139 -3.85 2.57 -29.57
N LEU A 140 -3.37 3.55 -30.33
CA LEU A 140 -2.89 4.81 -29.78
C LEU A 140 -4.07 5.76 -29.53
N ILE A 141 -4.19 6.25 -28.30
CA ILE A 141 -5.12 7.30 -27.92
C ILE A 141 -4.37 8.52 -27.40
N ALA A 142 -5.00 9.69 -27.52
CA ALA A 142 -4.50 10.97 -27.03
C ALA A 142 -5.48 11.53 -26.00
N ARG A 143 -4.97 11.97 -24.84
CA ARG A 143 -5.78 12.60 -23.78
C ARG A 143 -5.17 13.92 -23.35
N ARG A 144 -6.03 14.94 -23.25
CA ARG A 144 -5.61 16.23 -22.71
C ARG A 144 -5.32 16.08 -21.21
N ALA A 145 -4.24 16.69 -20.77
CA ALA A 145 -3.88 16.79 -19.36
C ALA A 145 -3.45 18.22 -19.06
N ASP A 146 -4.01 18.82 -18.01
CA ASP A 146 -3.47 20.08 -17.48
C ASP A 146 -2.38 19.78 -16.44
N ILE A 147 -2.48 18.63 -15.75
CA ILE A 147 -1.47 18.08 -14.85
C ILE A 147 -1.26 16.58 -15.16
N VAL A 148 -0.01 16.13 -15.11
CA VAL A 148 0.38 14.72 -15.19
C VAL A 148 0.99 14.29 -13.85
N LEU A 149 0.30 13.44 -13.12
CA LEU A 149 0.77 12.82 -11.88
C LEU A 149 1.45 11.49 -12.20
N VAL A 150 2.73 11.35 -11.85
CA VAL A 150 3.49 10.10 -12.02
C VAL A 150 3.61 9.37 -10.69
N THR A 151 3.13 8.13 -10.63
CA THR A 151 3.09 7.28 -9.42
C THR A 151 3.62 5.87 -9.68
N VAL A 152 4.68 5.76 -10.49
CA VAL A 152 5.23 4.47 -10.96
C VAL A 152 6.16 3.77 -9.97
N GLY A 153 6.29 4.30 -8.74
CA GLY A 153 7.06 3.68 -7.68
C GLY A 153 7.89 4.68 -6.88
N ARG A 154 8.73 4.12 -6.01
CA ARG A 154 9.58 4.86 -5.07
C ARG A 154 10.99 4.30 -5.11
N ARG A 155 11.97 5.14 -4.74
CA ARG A 155 13.39 4.76 -4.60
C ARG A 155 13.92 5.19 -3.23
N PRO A 156 14.86 4.44 -2.65
CA PRO A 156 15.42 4.77 -1.34
C PRO A 156 16.27 6.05 -1.38
N ASN A 157 16.32 6.78 -0.26
CA ASN A 157 17.13 7.98 -0.11
C ASN A 157 18.55 7.65 0.36
N THR A 158 19.36 7.10 -0.54
CA THR A 158 20.72 6.61 -0.23
C THR A 158 21.83 7.35 -0.99
N ASP A 159 21.51 8.04 -2.08
CA ASP A 159 22.46 8.63 -3.03
C ASP A 159 23.49 9.58 -2.37
N GLU A 160 23.06 10.34 -1.37
CA GLU A 160 23.90 11.35 -0.70
C GLU A 160 24.45 10.88 0.65
N LEU A 161 24.09 9.66 1.08
CA LEU A 161 24.45 9.17 2.42
C LEU A 161 25.90 8.69 2.50
N HIS A 162 26.46 8.24 1.38
CA HIS A 162 27.80 7.63 1.32
C HIS A 162 28.01 6.52 2.36
N ALA A 163 26.98 5.74 2.66
CA ALA A 163 26.99 4.74 3.74
C ALA A 163 27.99 3.61 3.49
N GLU A 164 28.41 3.38 2.24
CA GLU A 164 29.49 2.45 1.89
C GLU A 164 30.81 2.80 2.61
N LYS A 165 31.06 4.09 2.86
CA LYS A 165 32.24 4.54 3.61
C LYS A 165 32.20 4.13 5.08
N ALA A 166 31.00 3.84 5.59
CA ALA A 166 30.77 3.28 6.92
C ALA A 166 30.69 1.74 6.90
N GLY A 167 30.98 1.08 5.77
CA GLY A 167 30.92 -0.38 5.66
C GLY A 167 29.50 -0.96 5.52
N VAL A 168 28.50 -0.12 5.19
CA VAL A 168 27.12 -0.57 4.95
C VAL A 168 27.00 -1.16 3.55
N GLN A 169 26.42 -2.36 3.43
CA GLN A 169 26.13 -2.98 2.14
C GLN A 169 24.74 -2.64 1.63
N PHE A 170 24.63 -2.47 0.33
CA PHE A 170 23.39 -2.21 -0.38
C PHE A 170 22.91 -3.47 -1.11
N GLY A 171 21.61 -3.68 -1.09
CA GLY A 171 20.91 -4.70 -1.84
C GLY A 171 20.43 -4.20 -3.20
N PRO A 172 19.55 -4.98 -3.86
CA PRO A 172 18.97 -4.61 -5.14
C PRO A 172 18.30 -3.24 -5.10
N ARG A 173 18.40 -2.49 -6.20
CA ARG A 173 17.76 -1.17 -6.37
C ARG A 173 18.17 -0.11 -5.34
N GLY A 174 19.32 -0.29 -4.68
CA GLY A 174 19.90 0.70 -3.77
C GLY A 174 19.35 0.69 -2.35
N HIS A 175 18.55 -0.31 -1.96
CA HIS A 175 18.10 -0.45 -0.57
C HIS A 175 19.24 -0.89 0.34
N ILE A 176 19.22 -0.52 1.61
CA ILE A 176 20.20 -0.99 2.59
C ILE A 176 19.83 -2.41 3.03
N GLN A 177 20.81 -3.32 3.07
CA GLN A 177 20.60 -4.67 3.61
C GLN A 177 20.65 -4.65 5.13
N VAL A 178 19.69 -5.33 5.76
CA VAL A 178 19.62 -5.51 7.20
C VAL A 178 19.27 -6.95 7.56
N ASP A 179 19.68 -7.39 8.76
CA ASP A 179 19.23 -8.64 9.37
C ASP A 179 17.88 -8.49 10.09
N ARG A 180 17.42 -9.55 10.77
CA ARG A 180 16.16 -9.55 11.55
C ARG A 180 16.19 -8.60 12.76
N GLN A 181 17.38 -8.18 13.21
CA GLN A 181 17.57 -7.21 14.27
C GLN A 181 17.79 -5.78 13.72
N LEU A 182 17.54 -5.59 12.41
CA LEU A 182 17.66 -4.33 11.68
C LEU A 182 19.11 -3.81 11.61
N ARG A 183 20.11 -4.66 11.90
CA ARG A 183 21.53 -4.33 11.79
C ARG A 183 21.99 -4.43 10.35
N THR A 184 22.81 -3.48 9.94
CA THR A 184 23.51 -3.52 8.65
C THR A 184 24.79 -4.36 8.74
N SER A 185 25.56 -4.42 7.66
CA SER A 185 26.90 -5.04 7.65
C SER A 185 27.91 -4.34 8.58
N ASN A 186 27.64 -3.10 9.01
CA ASN A 186 28.35 -2.47 10.12
C ASN A 186 27.56 -2.72 11.42
N PRO A 187 28.14 -3.37 12.45
CA PRO A 187 27.43 -3.76 13.67
C PRO A 187 26.90 -2.58 14.50
N HIS A 188 27.41 -1.37 14.27
CA HIS A 188 27.00 -0.13 14.93
C HIS A 188 26.02 0.71 14.10
N VAL A 189 25.61 0.21 12.94
CA VAL A 189 24.70 0.93 12.05
C VAL A 189 23.50 0.04 11.76
N PHE A 190 22.33 0.60 11.99
CA PHE A 190 21.02 0.01 11.74
C PHE A 190 20.34 0.78 10.61
N ALA A 191 19.32 0.19 9.98
CA ALA A 191 18.50 0.89 8.99
C ALA A 191 17.04 0.45 9.07
N VAL A 192 16.10 1.39 8.86
CA VAL A 192 14.66 1.14 9.02
C VAL A 192 13.81 1.92 8.00
N GLY A 193 12.60 1.43 7.75
CA GLY A 193 11.61 2.06 6.88
C GLY A 193 11.85 1.85 5.38
N ASP A 194 11.42 2.79 4.55
CA ASP A 194 11.49 2.68 3.09
C ASP A 194 12.92 2.46 2.56
N VAL A 195 13.95 2.88 3.31
CA VAL A 195 15.35 2.73 2.90
C VAL A 195 15.79 1.27 2.84
N VAL A 196 15.17 0.39 3.65
CA VAL A 196 15.47 -1.07 3.67
C VAL A 196 14.57 -1.89 2.74
N GLY A 197 13.60 -1.26 2.07
CA GLY A 197 12.76 -1.90 1.05
C GLY A 197 11.30 -2.13 1.46
N PRO A 198 10.52 -2.78 0.57
CA PRO A 198 9.08 -2.99 0.75
C PRO A 198 8.75 -3.97 1.90
N PRO A 199 7.52 -3.93 2.44
CA PRO A 199 6.44 -3.01 2.07
C PRO A 199 6.69 -1.58 2.56
N PHE A 200 6.32 -0.58 1.75
CA PHE A 200 6.53 0.85 2.02
C PHE A 200 5.38 1.41 2.86
N LEU A 201 5.40 1.08 4.16
CA LEU A 201 4.32 1.39 5.10
C LEU A 201 4.87 2.14 6.31
N ALA A 202 4.15 3.18 6.74
CA ALA A 202 4.59 4.02 7.87
C ALA A 202 4.69 3.21 9.18
N HIS A 203 3.68 2.41 9.50
CA HIS A 203 3.65 1.56 10.70
C HIS A 203 4.73 0.46 10.68
N LYS A 204 5.09 -0.04 9.49
CA LYS A 204 6.25 -0.93 9.31
C LYS A 204 7.54 -0.22 9.72
N ALA A 205 7.78 1.00 9.21
CA ALA A 205 8.94 1.80 9.57
C ALA A 205 8.99 2.12 11.08
N THR A 206 7.85 2.46 11.69
CA THR A 206 7.75 2.69 13.13
C THR A 206 8.12 1.45 13.93
N LYS A 207 7.59 0.27 13.58
CA LYS A 207 7.91 -0.99 14.26
C LYS A 207 9.37 -1.37 14.12
N GLU A 208 9.95 -1.24 12.93
CA GLU A 208 11.39 -1.46 12.71
C GLU A 208 12.25 -0.52 13.56
N GLY A 209 11.87 0.76 13.67
CA GLY A 209 12.54 1.74 14.53
C GLY A 209 12.55 1.35 16.01
N LEU A 210 11.40 0.86 16.52
CA LEU A 210 11.30 0.37 17.90
C LEU A 210 12.20 -0.84 18.13
N VAL A 211 12.18 -1.83 17.23
CA VAL A 211 13.04 -3.02 17.34
C VAL A 211 14.52 -2.63 17.30
N ALA A 212 14.93 -1.77 16.35
CA ALA A 212 16.32 -1.30 16.27
C ALA A 212 16.76 -0.59 17.57
N ALA A 213 15.91 0.25 18.15
CA ALA A 213 16.18 0.92 19.42
C ALA A 213 16.31 -0.06 20.59
N GLU A 214 15.44 -1.06 20.67
CA GLU A 214 15.50 -2.12 21.69
C GLU A 214 16.78 -2.98 21.55
N VAL A 215 17.18 -3.30 20.32
CA VAL A 215 18.42 -4.02 20.03
C VAL A 215 19.65 -3.21 20.47
N ILE A 216 19.68 -1.91 20.17
CA ILE A 216 20.75 -1.00 20.62
C ILE A 216 20.80 -0.94 22.15
N ALA A 217 19.65 -0.97 22.82
CA ALA A 217 19.55 -1.02 24.28
C ALA A 217 19.96 -2.39 24.88
N GLY A 218 20.30 -3.38 24.06
CA GLY A 218 20.75 -4.70 24.50
C GLY A 218 19.63 -5.70 24.78
N HIS A 219 18.39 -5.39 24.38
CA HIS A 219 17.28 -6.34 24.50
C HIS A 219 17.38 -7.45 23.43
N PRO A 220 17.07 -8.71 23.77
CA PRO A 220 17.13 -9.84 22.85
C PRO A 220 15.87 -9.89 21.97
N VAL A 221 15.69 -8.88 21.11
CA VAL A 221 14.52 -8.74 20.23
C VAL A 221 14.91 -8.79 18.77
N GLU A 222 13.95 -9.16 17.92
CA GLU A 222 14.05 -9.11 16.47
C GLU A 222 12.68 -8.73 15.88
N LEU A 223 12.66 -8.39 14.58
CA LEU A 223 11.43 -8.10 13.86
C LEU A 223 10.69 -9.41 13.58
N ASP A 224 9.81 -9.77 14.51
CA ASP A 224 8.93 -10.93 14.43
C ASP A 224 7.47 -10.49 14.36
N VAL A 225 7.10 -9.86 13.23
CA VAL A 225 5.72 -9.48 12.92
C VAL A 225 5.18 -10.49 11.92
N HIS A 226 4.21 -11.30 12.34
CA HIS A 226 3.59 -12.30 11.48
C HIS A 226 2.52 -11.70 10.57
N ALA A 227 1.86 -10.63 11.03
CA ALA A 227 0.72 -10.02 10.37
C ALA A 227 0.96 -8.51 10.23
N MET A 228 1.57 -8.10 9.11
CA MET A 228 1.66 -6.68 8.75
C MET A 228 0.41 -6.27 7.96
N PRO A 229 -0.50 -5.45 8.52
CA PRO A 229 -1.65 -4.97 7.78
C PRO A 229 -1.24 -3.95 6.72
N ALA A 230 -2.05 -3.81 5.68
CA ALA A 230 -1.95 -2.74 4.70
C ALA A 230 -3.34 -2.15 4.45
N ALA A 231 -3.39 -0.85 4.15
CA ALA A 231 -4.61 -0.12 3.82
C ALA A 231 -4.39 0.74 2.56
N ILE A 232 -5.46 0.88 1.78
CA ILE A 232 -5.55 1.69 0.57
C ILE A 232 -6.82 2.54 0.74
N PHE A 233 -6.64 3.85 0.81
CA PHE A 233 -7.70 4.81 1.17
C PHE A 233 -8.44 5.32 -0.08
N THR A 234 -8.78 4.40 -0.98
CA THR A 234 -9.74 4.65 -2.06
C THR A 234 -11.17 4.71 -1.52
N ASP A 235 -12.15 4.94 -2.40
CA ASP A 235 -13.57 4.87 -2.03
C ASP A 235 -14.29 3.75 -2.83
N PRO A 236 -14.65 2.62 -2.19
CA PRO A 236 -14.41 2.29 -0.77
C PRO A 236 -12.93 1.95 -0.48
N GLU A 237 -12.59 1.89 0.80
CA GLU A 237 -11.26 1.49 1.27
C GLU A 237 -10.99 0.02 0.97
N ILE A 238 -9.71 -0.35 0.85
CA ILE A 238 -9.26 -1.74 0.88
C ILE A 238 -8.28 -1.90 2.04
N ALA A 239 -8.44 -2.95 2.83
CA ALA A 239 -7.46 -3.35 3.82
C ALA A 239 -7.17 -4.85 3.74
N THR A 240 -5.90 -5.22 3.94
CA THR A 240 -5.44 -6.60 3.84
C THR A 240 -4.48 -6.94 4.97
N VAL A 241 -4.43 -8.21 5.34
CA VAL A 241 -3.42 -8.75 6.26
C VAL A 241 -3.24 -10.25 5.99
N GLY A 242 -2.03 -10.77 6.13
CA GLY A 242 -1.74 -12.19 5.89
C GLY A 242 -1.81 -12.60 4.41
N LEU A 243 -2.08 -13.88 4.17
CA LEU A 243 -2.06 -14.49 2.84
C LEU A 243 -3.31 -14.19 2.02
N GLN A 244 -3.12 -14.02 0.71
CA GLN A 244 -4.18 -14.08 -0.30
C GLN A 244 -4.42 -15.53 -0.78
N GLU A 245 -5.56 -15.77 -1.43
CA GLU A 245 -5.92 -17.10 -1.97
C GLU A 245 -4.87 -17.61 -2.96
N SER A 246 -4.38 -16.74 -3.85
CA SER A 246 -3.35 -17.05 -4.84
C SER A 246 -2.03 -17.44 -4.20
N GLU A 247 -1.65 -16.78 -3.11
CA GLU A 247 -0.43 -17.06 -2.35
C GLU A 247 -0.55 -18.38 -1.57
N ALA A 248 -1.70 -18.61 -0.94
CA ALA A 248 -1.97 -19.89 -0.26
C ALA A 248 -1.97 -21.06 -1.25
N ALA A 249 -2.55 -20.88 -2.44
CA ALA A 249 -2.52 -21.86 -3.52
C ALA A 249 -1.10 -22.11 -4.04
N ALA A 250 -0.29 -21.05 -4.23
CA ALA A 250 1.11 -21.16 -4.62
C ALA A 250 1.96 -21.91 -3.58
N GLN A 251 1.59 -21.83 -2.30
CA GLN A 251 2.18 -22.59 -1.21
C GLN A 251 1.63 -24.03 -1.08
N GLY A 252 0.68 -24.44 -1.93
CA GLY A 252 0.06 -25.77 -1.87
C GLY A 252 -0.83 -26.00 -0.65
N ARG A 253 -1.29 -24.92 0.01
CA ARG A 253 -2.14 -25.00 1.20
C ARG A 253 -3.57 -25.36 0.80
N LYS A 254 -4.19 -26.24 1.57
CA LYS A 254 -5.64 -26.45 1.50
C LYS A 254 -6.30 -25.36 2.33
N ILE A 255 -7.17 -24.58 1.70
CA ILE A 255 -7.83 -23.45 2.33
C ILE A 255 -9.35 -23.59 2.34
N ARG A 256 -9.97 -22.92 3.30
CA ARG A 256 -11.38 -22.55 3.30
C ARG A 256 -11.48 -21.03 3.14
N VAL A 257 -12.50 -20.58 2.44
CA VAL A 257 -12.74 -19.16 2.19
C VAL A 257 -14.13 -18.80 2.66
N GLY A 258 -14.21 -17.86 3.60
CA GLY A 258 -15.45 -17.17 3.94
C GLY A 258 -15.51 -15.84 3.20
N LYS A 259 -16.68 -15.46 2.69
CA LYS A 259 -16.86 -14.16 2.05
C LYS A 259 -18.29 -13.63 2.24
N VAL A 260 -18.42 -12.46 2.85
CA VAL A 260 -19.72 -11.82 3.11
C VAL A 260 -19.73 -10.40 2.55
N PRO A 261 -20.73 -10.01 1.74
CA PRO A 261 -20.87 -8.64 1.26
C PRO A 261 -21.37 -7.71 2.36
N PHE A 262 -20.93 -6.45 2.36
CA PHE A 262 -21.47 -5.44 3.28
C PHE A 262 -22.97 -5.18 3.05
N ALA A 263 -23.51 -5.50 1.88
CA ALA A 263 -24.96 -5.49 1.61
C ALA A 263 -25.79 -6.44 2.49
N ALA A 264 -25.17 -7.42 3.15
CA ALA A 264 -25.83 -8.29 4.13
C ALA A 264 -25.79 -7.72 5.56
N ILE A 265 -25.08 -6.61 5.78
CA ILE A 265 -24.79 -6.06 7.11
C ILE A 265 -25.69 -4.87 7.37
N GLY A 266 -26.56 -5.00 8.38
CA GLY A 266 -27.55 -3.99 8.71
C GLY A 266 -26.95 -2.60 8.92
N ARG A 267 -25.79 -2.51 9.60
CA ARG A 267 -25.10 -1.23 9.82
C ARG A 267 -24.71 -0.54 8.51
N ALA A 268 -24.13 -1.26 7.55
CA ALA A 268 -23.74 -0.71 6.25
C ALA A 268 -24.95 -0.22 5.43
N LEU A 269 -26.09 -0.90 5.55
CA LEU A 269 -27.35 -0.44 4.95
C LEU A 269 -27.83 0.89 5.57
N THR A 270 -27.67 1.08 6.88
CA THR A 270 -28.09 2.33 7.55
C THR A 270 -27.25 3.55 7.15
N THR A 271 -25.98 3.37 6.78
CA THR A 271 -25.09 4.44 6.33
C THR A 271 -25.12 4.64 4.81
N GLY A 272 -25.68 3.70 4.06
CA GLY A 272 -25.67 3.70 2.59
C GLY A 272 -24.34 3.25 1.98
N GLU A 273 -23.43 2.74 2.80
CA GLU A 273 -22.06 2.35 2.42
C GLU A 273 -21.93 0.82 2.38
N TYR A 274 -22.68 0.17 1.49
CA TYR A 274 -22.78 -1.29 1.44
C TYR A 274 -22.03 -1.93 0.25
N ASP A 275 -21.25 -1.14 -0.48
CA ASP A 275 -20.38 -1.64 -1.55
C ASP A 275 -19.17 -2.37 -0.94
N GLY A 276 -18.94 -3.61 -1.38
CA GLY A 276 -17.77 -4.39 -1.00
C GLY A 276 -18.08 -5.62 -0.15
N PHE A 277 -17.06 -6.17 0.52
CA PHE A 277 -17.13 -7.41 1.27
C PHE A 277 -15.99 -7.55 2.29
N VAL A 278 -16.18 -8.45 3.24
CA VAL A 278 -15.11 -9.07 4.04
C VAL A 278 -14.84 -10.47 3.49
N LYS A 279 -13.56 -10.84 3.40
CA LYS A 279 -13.09 -12.16 2.96
C LYS A 279 -12.03 -12.67 3.92
N LEU A 280 -12.23 -13.88 4.44
CA LEU A 280 -11.29 -14.57 5.33
C LEU A 280 -10.79 -15.85 4.65
N ILE A 281 -9.49 -16.09 4.78
CA ILE A 281 -8.82 -17.30 4.27
C ILE A 281 -8.31 -18.05 5.49
N ALA A 282 -8.73 -19.29 5.64
CA ALA A 282 -8.35 -20.16 6.75
C ALA A 282 -7.76 -21.47 6.25
N ASP A 283 -6.90 -22.09 7.04
CA ASP A 283 -6.43 -23.44 6.81
C ASP A 283 -7.62 -24.42 6.86
N ALA A 284 -7.71 -25.32 5.89
CA ALA A 284 -8.91 -26.15 5.73
C ALA A 284 -9.09 -27.19 6.84
N ASP A 285 -8.00 -27.64 7.45
CA ASP A 285 -7.98 -28.72 8.44
C ASP A 285 -8.01 -28.14 9.86
N THR A 286 -7.09 -27.21 10.15
CA THR A 286 -6.92 -26.60 11.48
C THR A 286 -7.84 -25.41 11.73
N LYS A 287 -8.41 -24.82 10.67
CA LYS A 287 -9.25 -23.60 10.71
C LYS A 287 -8.50 -22.35 11.18
N ILE A 288 -7.18 -22.41 11.35
CA ILE A 288 -6.35 -21.24 11.68
C ILE A 288 -6.52 -20.19 10.59
N LEU A 289 -6.73 -18.93 10.99
CA LEU A 289 -6.80 -17.80 10.06
C LEU A 289 -5.42 -17.64 9.40
N LEU A 290 -5.41 -17.50 8.07
CA LEU A 290 -4.19 -17.33 7.27
C LEU A 290 -4.09 -15.94 6.64
N GLY A 291 -5.21 -15.30 6.40
CA GLY A 291 -5.25 -13.94 5.86
C GLY A 291 -6.67 -13.42 5.69
N ALA A 292 -6.74 -12.12 5.43
CA ALA A 292 -7.99 -11.41 5.27
C ALA A 292 -7.89 -10.30 4.22
N THR A 293 -9.03 -10.00 3.62
CA THR A 293 -9.23 -8.84 2.75
C THR A 293 -10.57 -8.23 3.07
N ILE A 294 -10.57 -6.93 3.33
CA ILE A 294 -11.78 -6.12 3.50
C ILE A 294 -11.76 -5.07 2.39
N VAL A 295 -12.88 -4.93 1.67
CA VAL A 295 -13.14 -3.78 0.81
C VAL A 295 -14.50 -3.24 1.19
N GLY A 296 -14.60 -1.97 1.58
CA GLY A 296 -15.85 -1.41 2.10
C GLY A 296 -15.65 -0.30 3.13
N PRO A 297 -16.71 0.06 3.87
CA PRO A 297 -16.65 1.10 4.89
C PRO A 297 -15.71 0.70 6.03
N ASP A 298 -14.93 1.67 6.52
CA ASP A 298 -14.00 1.54 7.64
C ASP A 298 -13.04 0.33 7.54
N ALA A 299 -12.70 -0.12 6.33
CA ALA A 299 -11.87 -1.31 6.11
C ALA A 299 -10.52 -1.19 6.83
N SER A 300 -9.93 0.01 6.82
CA SER A 300 -8.66 0.32 7.46
C SER A 300 -8.70 0.20 8.99
N ASP A 301 -9.85 0.42 9.62
CA ASP A 301 -10.04 0.23 11.06
C ASP A 301 -10.37 -1.23 11.38
N LEU A 302 -11.29 -1.83 10.62
CA LEU A 302 -11.76 -3.21 10.81
C LEU A 302 -10.64 -4.26 10.71
N ILE A 303 -9.63 -4.01 9.86
CA ILE A 303 -8.51 -4.95 9.66
C ILE A 303 -7.68 -5.17 10.93
N SER A 304 -7.75 -4.26 11.90
CA SER A 304 -6.99 -4.34 13.15
C SER A 304 -7.37 -5.56 13.99
N GLU A 305 -8.66 -5.91 14.01
CA GLU A 305 -9.16 -7.11 14.70
C GLU A 305 -8.55 -8.38 14.10
N LEU A 306 -8.54 -8.47 12.77
CA LEU A 306 -8.01 -9.62 12.03
C LEU A 306 -6.48 -9.69 12.09
N THR A 307 -5.81 -8.55 12.20
CA THR A 307 -4.38 -8.46 12.45
C THR A 307 -4.04 -9.07 13.80
N LEU A 308 -4.77 -8.68 14.85
CA LEU A 308 -4.61 -9.26 16.19
C LEU A 308 -4.92 -10.75 16.20
N ALA A 309 -6.00 -11.18 15.54
CA ALA A 309 -6.37 -12.59 15.43
C ALA A 309 -5.25 -13.43 14.78
N LEU A 310 -4.63 -12.93 13.71
CA LEU A 310 -3.48 -13.59 13.07
C LEU A 310 -2.25 -13.67 13.99
N GLU A 311 -1.89 -12.58 14.66
CA GLU A 311 -0.76 -12.57 15.60
C GLU A 311 -0.98 -13.55 16.77
N MET A 312 -2.23 -13.75 17.18
CA MET A 312 -2.60 -14.72 18.21
C MET A 312 -2.71 -16.16 17.70
N GLY A 313 -2.61 -16.40 16.39
CA GLY A 313 -2.83 -17.72 15.78
C GLY A 313 -4.27 -18.21 15.91
N ALA A 314 -5.24 -17.29 15.96
CA ALA A 314 -6.66 -17.61 16.14
C ALA A 314 -7.23 -18.37 14.94
N SER A 315 -8.24 -19.19 15.21
CA SER A 315 -9.04 -19.85 14.18
C SER A 315 -10.25 -18.99 13.78
N VAL A 316 -10.82 -19.27 12.61
CA VAL A 316 -12.13 -18.67 12.25
C VAL A 316 -13.25 -19.11 13.19
N THR A 317 -13.08 -20.20 13.94
CA THR A 317 -14.02 -20.59 15.00
C THR A 317 -13.95 -19.64 16.19
N ASP A 318 -12.75 -19.18 16.58
CA ASP A 318 -12.61 -18.23 17.68
C ASP A 318 -13.26 -16.88 17.34
N ILE A 319 -13.11 -16.43 16.09
CA ILE A 319 -13.74 -15.20 15.57
C ILE A 319 -15.26 -15.34 15.54
N ALA A 320 -15.78 -16.46 15.00
CA ALA A 320 -17.21 -16.73 14.93
C ALA A 320 -17.89 -16.76 16.30
N LEU A 321 -17.23 -17.33 17.31
CA LEU A 321 -17.76 -17.43 18.68
C LEU A 321 -17.62 -16.11 19.47
N THR A 322 -16.87 -15.14 18.96
CA THR A 322 -16.69 -13.85 19.60
C THR A 322 -17.95 -12.99 19.44
N VAL A 323 -18.43 -12.41 20.54
CA VAL A 323 -19.63 -11.56 20.52
C VAL A 323 -19.29 -10.20 19.90
N HIS A 324 -19.90 -9.91 18.75
CA HIS A 324 -19.81 -8.62 18.08
C HIS A 324 -21.04 -7.76 18.41
N PRO A 325 -20.89 -6.47 18.77
CA PRO A 325 -22.03 -5.60 19.06
C PRO A 325 -22.94 -5.41 17.83
N HIS A 326 -24.25 -5.33 18.06
CA HIS A 326 -25.24 -5.11 17.00
C HIS A 326 -26.00 -3.77 17.16
N PRO A 327 -26.24 -2.99 16.08
CA PRO A 327 -25.69 -3.17 14.73
C PRO A 327 -24.33 -2.48 14.57
N THR A 328 -23.30 -3.19 14.10
CA THR A 328 -21.97 -2.63 13.80
C THR A 328 -21.34 -3.25 12.54
N LEU A 329 -20.31 -2.60 11.97
CA LEU A 329 -19.58 -3.14 10.82
C LEU A 329 -18.76 -4.41 11.14
N PRO A 330 -18.13 -4.56 12.33
CA PRO A 330 -17.46 -5.80 12.73
C PRO A 330 -18.31 -7.07 12.65
N GLU A 331 -19.65 -6.98 12.68
CA GLU A 331 -20.52 -8.15 12.42
C GLU A 331 -20.23 -8.81 11.06
N ALA A 332 -19.69 -8.06 10.08
CA ALA A 332 -19.22 -8.60 8.81
C ALA A 332 -18.06 -9.60 8.98
N ILE A 333 -17.16 -9.36 9.94
CA ILE A 333 -16.05 -10.25 10.26
C ILE A 333 -16.56 -11.55 10.86
N MET A 334 -17.44 -11.45 11.87
CA MET A 334 -18.12 -12.58 12.49
C MET A 334 -18.84 -13.45 11.46
N GLU A 335 -19.73 -12.85 10.65
CA GLU A 335 -20.48 -13.59 9.62
C GLU A 335 -19.56 -14.20 8.56
N THR A 336 -18.43 -13.54 8.24
CA THR A 336 -17.46 -14.11 7.29
C THR A 336 -16.74 -15.32 7.88
N ALA A 337 -16.45 -15.29 9.17
CA ALA A 337 -15.89 -16.43 9.88
C ALA A 337 -16.87 -17.60 9.92
N GLU A 338 -18.16 -17.34 10.19
CA GLU A 338 -19.22 -18.34 10.10
C GLU A 338 -19.40 -18.88 8.67
N ALA A 339 -19.26 -18.03 7.65
CA ALA A 339 -19.32 -18.44 6.25
C ALA A 339 -18.15 -19.37 5.89
N ALA A 340 -16.93 -19.12 6.41
CA ALA A 340 -15.78 -20.01 6.23
C ALA A 340 -16.00 -21.39 6.88
N LEU A 341 -16.88 -21.47 7.88
CA LEU A 341 -17.30 -22.70 8.55
C LEU A 341 -18.53 -23.35 7.90
N GLY A 342 -19.20 -22.68 6.97
CA GLY A 342 -20.40 -23.16 6.29
C GLY A 342 -21.68 -23.03 7.15
N GLN A 343 -21.70 -22.10 8.10
CA GLN A 343 -22.82 -21.91 9.03
C GLN A 343 -23.23 -20.43 9.22
N ALA A 344 -22.90 -19.55 8.27
CA ALA A 344 -23.37 -18.17 8.27
C ALA A 344 -24.89 -18.07 8.37
N ILE A 345 -25.37 -17.04 9.07
CA ILE A 345 -26.78 -16.83 9.38
C ILE A 345 -27.41 -15.84 8.41
N HIS A 346 -26.68 -14.77 8.07
CA HIS A 346 -27.21 -13.66 7.27
C HIS A 346 -26.92 -13.79 5.77
N VAL A 347 -26.21 -14.84 5.36
CA VAL A 347 -25.95 -15.16 3.94
C VAL A 347 -26.11 -16.66 3.66
N LEU A 348 -26.28 -17.01 2.39
CA LEU A 348 -26.26 -18.41 1.97
C LEU A 348 -24.85 -18.98 2.04
N ASN A 349 -24.72 -20.11 2.74
CA ASN A 349 -23.50 -20.91 2.77
C ASN A 349 -23.27 -21.60 1.42
N ARG A 350 -22.00 -21.72 1.01
CA ARG A 350 -21.58 -22.29 -0.29
C ARG A 350 -20.84 -23.59 -0.14
#